data_AF-A0A0B1S8I4-F1
#
_entry.id   AF-A0A0B1S8I4-F1
#
_cell.length_a   1.000
_cell.length_b   1.000
_cell.length_c   1.000
_cell.angle_alpha   90.00
_cell.angle_beta   90.00
_cell.angle_gamma   90.00
#
_symmetry.space_group_name_H-M   'P 1'
#
loop_
_entity.id
_entity.type
_entity.pdbx_description
1 polymer ?
#
loop_
_entity_poly.entity_id
_entity_poly.type
_entity_poly.pdbx_seq_one_letter_code
_entity_poly.pdbx_strand_id
1 'polypeptide(L)'
;MILQPTVTGEFEWSKTVQGHILGAFFWGYLGSQVLGGYLASRFGGKRVILACVLGSSLLTLASPVAARTNAYLLAGLRVAVGFLQGATFPAMHTMWSVWGPPLELSVLTGVTYAGAQIGNVFVLPLSGFLCQYGFDGGWPSIFYILGG
;
A
#
# COMPACT_ATOMS: atom_id res chain seq x y z
N MET A 1 -25.82 14.84 -22.06
CA MET A 1 -24.61 14.03 -22.28
C MET A 1 -23.43 14.89 -21.86
N ILE A 2 -23.03 14.84 -20.59
CA ILE A 2 -21.94 15.68 -20.07
C ILE A 2 -20.64 15.02 -20.52
N LEU A 3 -19.85 15.72 -21.33
CA LEU A 3 -18.49 15.33 -21.68
C LEU A 3 -17.69 15.31 -20.38
N GLN A 4 -17.49 14.12 -19.79
CA GLN A 4 -16.46 13.97 -18.77
C GLN A 4 -15.15 14.37 -19.45
N PRO A 5 -14.39 15.34 -18.92
CA PRO A 5 -13.07 15.60 -19.46
C PRO A 5 -12.31 14.28 -19.38
N THR A 6 -11.90 13.76 -20.53
CA THR A 6 -10.94 12.65 -20.57
C THR A 6 -9.70 13.19 -19.88
N VAL A 7 -9.53 12.85 -18.61
CA VAL A 7 -8.28 13.08 -17.89
C VAL A 7 -7.25 12.22 -18.62
N THR A 8 -6.63 12.79 -19.66
CA THR A 8 -5.50 12.21 -20.36
C THR A 8 -4.35 12.26 -19.39
N GLY A 9 -4.21 11.20 -18.59
CA GLY A 9 -3.08 11.03 -17.69
C GLY A 9 -1.78 11.02 -18.49
N GLU A 10 -0.65 11.26 -17.79
CA GLU A 10 0.70 11.29 -18.37
C GLU A 10 1.07 10.02 -19.18
N PHE A 11 0.35 8.91 -18.96
CA PHE A 11 0.57 7.62 -19.61
C PHE A 11 -0.62 7.16 -20.46
N GLU A 12 -0.36 6.89 -21.73
CA GLU A 12 -1.33 6.23 -22.64
C GLU A 12 -1.31 4.70 -22.50
N TRP A 13 -1.61 4.18 -21.32
CA TRP A 13 -1.72 2.74 -21.10
C TRP A 13 -3.13 2.22 -21.41
N SER A 14 -3.21 1.06 -22.08
CA SER A 14 -4.48 0.38 -22.29
C SER A 14 -5.13 -0.03 -20.96
N LYS A 15 -6.46 -0.12 -20.92
CA LYS A 15 -7.21 -0.56 -19.72
C LYS A 15 -6.74 -1.92 -19.22
N THR A 16 -6.34 -2.82 -20.12
CA THR A 16 -5.78 -4.13 -19.78
C THR A 16 -4.46 -4.00 -19.01
N VAL A 17 -3.53 -3.16 -19.48
CA VAL A 17 -2.25 -2.92 -18.78
C VAL A 17 -2.47 -2.27 -17.42
N GLN A 18 -3.36 -1.28 -17.33
CA GLN A 18 -3.73 -0.65 -16.05
C GLN A 18 -4.31 -1.68 -15.07
N GLY A 19 -5.17 -2.58 -15.55
CA GLY A 19 -5.74 -3.67 -14.76
C GLY A 19 -4.67 -4.65 -14.26
N HIS A 20 -3.70 -5.02 -15.10
CA HIS A 20 -2.59 -5.87 -14.68
C HIS A 20 -1.70 -5.21 -13.63
N ILE A 21 -1.38 -3.91 -13.76
CA ILE A 21 -0.59 -3.17 -12.77
C ILE A 21 -1.32 -3.11 -11.43
N LEU A 22 -2.64 -2.87 -11.44
CA LEU A 22 -3.46 -2.84 -10.23
C LEU A 22 -3.54 -4.24 -9.59
N GLY A 23 -3.73 -5.27 -10.41
CA GLY A 23 -3.81 -6.67 -9.98
C GLY A 23 -2.48 -7.22 -9.42
N ALA A 24 -1.35 -6.75 -9.95
CA ALA A 24 -0.01 -7.19 -9.53
C ALA A 24 0.22 -7.02 -8.02
N PHE A 25 -0.32 -5.95 -7.43
CA PHE A 25 -0.28 -5.75 -5.97
C PHE A 25 -0.92 -6.92 -5.21
N PHE A 26 -2.10 -7.38 -5.64
CA PHE A 26 -2.84 -8.43 -4.95
C PHE A 26 -2.15 -9.79 -5.02
N TRP A 27 -1.43 -10.08 -6.11
CA TRP A 27 -0.63 -11.30 -6.22
C TRP A 27 0.50 -11.35 -5.19
N GLY A 28 1.23 -10.26 -5.01
CA GLY A 28 2.24 -10.15 -3.95
C GLY A 28 1.63 -10.23 -2.56
N TYR A 29 0.51 -9.51 -2.36
CA TYR A 29 -0.22 -9.49 -1.09
C TYR A 29 -0.65 -10.89 -0.65
N LEU A 30 -1.27 -11.66 -1.55
CA LEU A 30 -1.74 -13.01 -1.25
C LEU A 30 -0.60 -13.95 -0.80
N GLY A 31 0.55 -13.89 -1.49
CA GLY A 31 1.70 -14.75 -1.19
C GLY A 31 2.36 -14.47 0.17
N SER A 32 2.23 -13.25 0.68
CA SER A 32 2.91 -12.82 1.91
C SER A 32 2.12 -13.01 3.20
N GLN A 33 0.80 -13.21 3.13
CA GLN A 33 -0.08 -13.31 4.31
C GLN A 33 0.37 -14.40 5.29
N VAL A 34 0.60 -15.63 4.79
CA VAL A 34 1.01 -16.77 5.61
C VAL A 34 2.43 -16.58 6.14
N LEU A 35 3.32 -16.05 5.30
CA LEU A 35 4.71 -15.80 5.65
C LEU A 35 4.86 -14.72 6.72
N GLY A 36 4.05 -13.67 6.67
CA GLY A 36 4.08 -12.57 7.63
C GLY A 36 3.81 -13.02 9.06
N GLY A 37 2.81 -13.88 9.26
CA GLY A 37 2.52 -14.46 10.58
C GLY A 37 3.65 -15.35 11.10
N TYR A 38 4.22 -16.19 10.23
CA TYR A 38 5.36 -17.05 10.59
C TYR A 38 6.60 -16.23 10.99
N LEU A 39 6.96 -15.23 10.17
CA LEU A 39 8.10 -14.35 10.43
C LEU A 39 7.89 -13.53 11.70
N ALA A 40 6.68 -13.03 11.95
CA ALA A 40 6.36 -12.26 13.16
C ALA A 40 6.50 -13.10 14.44
N SER A 41 6.07 -14.36 14.40
CA SER A 41 6.23 -15.30 15.53
C SER A 41 7.71 -15.63 15.80
N ARG A 42 8.56 -15.70 14.76
CA ARG A 42 9.96 -16.10 14.88
C ARG A 42 10.91 -14.94 15.19
N PHE A 43 10.72 -13.78 14.56
CA PHE A 43 11.63 -12.63 14.65
C PHE A 43 11.08 -11.47 15.48
N GLY A 44 9.83 -11.59 15.95
CA GLY A 44 9.11 -10.58 16.72
C GLY A 44 8.33 -9.62 15.83
N GLY A 45 7.02 -9.48 16.10
CA GLY A 45 6.09 -8.67 15.29
C GLY A 45 6.55 -7.22 15.07
N LYS A 46 7.12 -6.57 16.09
CA LYS A 46 7.63 -5.19 15.99
C LYS A 46 8.66 -5.01 14.87
N ARG A 47 9.64 -5.92 14.75
CA ARG A 47 10.71 -5.82 13.75
C ARG A 47 10.18 -6.11 12.34
N VAL A 48 9.28 -7.08 12.22
CA VAL A 48 8.66 -7.45 10.94
C VAL A 48 7.79 -6.31 10.43
N ILE A 49 6.93 -5.72 11.27
CA ILE A 49 6.09 -4.57 10.90
C ILE A 49 6.98 -3.41 10.44
N LEU A 50 8.03 -3.07 11.19
CA LEU A 50 8.92 -1.97 10.84
C LEU A 50 9.64 -2.21 9.50
N ALA A 51 10.14 -3.42 9.26
CA ALA A 51 10.77 -3.78 7.98
C ALA A 51 9.77 -3.72 6.81
N CYS A 52 8.54 -4.22 7.00
CA CYS A 52 7.48 -4.15 6.01
C CYS A 52 7.10 -2.70 5.68
N VAL A 53 6.91 -1.86 6.71
CA VAL A 53 6.55 -0.45 6.53
C VAL A 53 7.66 0.30 5.81
N LEU A 54 8.90 0.25 6.30
CA LEU A 54 10.04 0.95 5.68
C LEU A 54 10.30 0.47 4.25
N GLY A 55 10.29 -0.85 4.01
CA GLY A 55 10.48 -1.39 2.67
C GLY A 55 9.35 -0.97 1.72
N SER A 56 8.09 -1.01 2.18
CA SER A 56 6.95 -0.60 1.35
C SER A 56 6.97 0.90 1.04
N SER A 57 7.42 1.73 2.00
CA SER A 57 7.60 3.18 1.85
C SER A 57 8.67 3.50 0.79
N LEU A 58 9.85 2.88 0.86
CA LEU A 58 10.91 3.05 -0.14
C LEU A 58 10.46 2.65 -1.55
N LEU A 59 9.74 1.53 -1.69
CA LEU A 59 9.21 1.10 -2.98
C LEU A 59 8.09 2.03 -3.49
N THR A 60 7.31 2.62 -2.59
CA THR A 60 6.28 3.61 -2.92
C THR A 60 6.93 4.89 -3.45
N LEU A 61 8.00 5.37 -2.81
CA LEU A 61 8.79 6.51 -3.29
C LEU A 61 9.44 6.26 -4.67
N ALA A 62 9.83 5.02 -4.96
CA ALA A 62 10.39 4.64 -6.26
C ALA A 62 9.34 4.45 -7.37
N SER A 63 8.05 4.31 -7.01
CA SER A 63 6.97 4.04 -7.96
C SER A 63 6.78 5.11 -9.06
N PRO A 64 6.82 6.43 -8.79
CA PRO A 64 6.67 7.43 -9.85
C PRO A 64 7.82 7.39 -10.88
N VAL A 65 9.06 7.17 -10.43
CA VAL A 65 10.23 7.02 -11.32
C VAL A 65 10.10 5.78 -12.19
N ALA A 66 9.65 4.67 -11.62
CA ALA A 66 9.43 3.43 -12.36
C ALA A 66 8.29 3.55 -13.38
N ALA A 67 7.21 4.26 -13.03
CA ALA A 67 6.08 4.51 -13.93
C ALA A 67 6.51 5.25 -15.21
N ARG A 68 7.38 6.26 -15.07
CA ARG A 68 7.95 7.01 -16.20
C ARG A 68 8.92 6.21 -17.06
N THR A 69 9.52 5.16 -16.50
CA THR A 69 10.51 4.33 -17.21
C THR A 69 9.84 3.20 -17.98
N ASN A 70 9.03 2.37 -17.30
CA ASN A 70 8.39 1.21 -17.92
C ASN A 70 7.20 0.69 -17.08
N ALA A 71 6.06 0.46 -17.73
CA ALA A 71 4.86 -0.12 -17.12
C ALA A 71 5.11 -1.48 -16.43
N TYR A 72 5.97 -2.33 -17.00
CA TYR A 72 6.31 -3.63 -16.42
C TYR A 72 7.18 -3.51 -15.17
N LEU A 73 8.05 -2.49 -15.11
CA LEU A 73 8.85 -2.19 -13.91
C LEU A 73 7.94 -1.73 -12.77
N LEU A 74 6.96 -0.88 -13.08
CA LEU A 74 5.92 -0.48 -12.13
C LEU A 74 5.12 -1.69 -11.64
N ALA A 75 4.73 -2.61 -12.53
CA ALA A 75 4.05 -3.85 -12.14
C ALA A 75 4.90 -4.68 -11.17
N GLY A 76 6.21 -4.85 -11.44
CA GLY A 76 7.13 -5.54 -10.53
C GLY A 76 7.24 -4.88 -9.15
N LEU A 77 7.35 -3.54 -9.11
CA LEU A 77 7.32 -2.80 -7.84
C LEU A 77 5.99 -2.99 -7.12
N ARG A 78 4.85 -3.03 -7.82
CA ARG A 78 3.54 -3.28 -7.21
C ARG A 78 3.47 -4.66 -6.55
N VAL A 79 4.03 -5.70 -7.18
CA VAL A 79 4.15 -7.02 -6.55
C VAL A 79 4.98 -6.93 -5.26
N ALA A 80 6.13 -6.26 -5.30
CA ALA A 80 7.01 -6.13 -4.13
C ALA A 80 6.35 -5.34 -2.98
N VAL A 81 5.67 -4.23 -3.30
CA VAL A 81 4.89 -3.46 -2.31
C VAL A 81 3.79 -4.31 -1.70
N GLY A 82 3.03 -5.04 -2.53
CA GLY A 82 1.98 -5.94 -2.08
C GLY A 82 2.51 -7.02 -1.16
N PHE A 83 3.65 -7.62 -1.50
CA PHE A 83 4.32 -8.63 -0.69
C PHE A 83 4.75 -8.11 0.68
N LEU A 84 5.25 -6.87 0.77
CA LEU A 84 5.60 -6.29 2.06
C LEU A 84 4.37 -5.92 2.90
N GLN A 85 3.35 -5.32 2.28
CA GLN A 85 2.13 -4.92 2.99
C GLN A 85 1.26 -6.10 3.44
N GLY A 86 1.23 -7.20 2.70
CA GLY A 86 0.42 -8.36 3.07
C GLY A 86 0.90 -9.07 4.33
N ALA A 87 2.17 -8.90 4.71
CA ALA A 87 2.69 -9.41 5.97
C ALA A 87 2.31 -8.54 7.20
N THR A 88 1.87 -7.29 7.01
CA THR A 88 1.68 -6.33 8.11
C THR A 88 0.51 -6.69 9.02
N PHE A 89 -0.67 -7.03 8.48
CA PHE A 89 -1.84 -7.40 9.29
C PHE A 89 -1.62 -8.71 10.09
N PRO A 90 -1.13 -9.80 9.50
CA PRO A 90 -0.75 -11.00 10.24
C PRO A 90 0.26 -10.71 11.36
N ALA A 91 1.29 -9.91 11.06
CA ALA A 91 2.30 -9.54 12.06
C ALA A 91 1.72 -8.70 13.21
N MET A 92 0.77 -7.81 12.91
CA MET A 92 0.02 -7.05 13.93
C MET A 92 -0.82 -7.97 14.80
N HIS A 93 -1.53 -8.94 14.22
CA HIS A 93 -2.29 -9.93 14.99
C HIS A 93 -1.41 -10.75 15.93
N THR A 94 -0.27 -11.24 15.44
CA THR A 94 0.71 -11.95 16.27
C THR A 94 1.29 -11.06 17.38
N MET A 95 1.49 -9.77 17.10
CA MET A 95 1.96 -8.82 18.11
C MET A 95 0.91 -8.62 19.21
N TRP A 96 -0.36 -8.43 18.84
CA TRP A 96 -1.45 -8.28 19.81
C TRP A 96 -1.67 -9.55 20.65
N SER A 97 -1.47 -10.74 20.09
CA SER A 97 -1.59 -11.98 20.88
C SER A 97 -0.50 -12.13 21.95
N VAL A 98 0.63 -11.45 21.80
CA VAL A 98 1.73 -11.47 22.79
C VAL A 98 1.60 -10.34 23.81
N TRP A 99 1.13 -9.16 23.38
CA TRP A 99 1.07 -7.95 24.23
C TRP A 99 -0.28 -7.73 24.92
N GLY A 100 -1.38 -8.13 24.31
CA GLY A 100 -2.73 -7.82 24.77
C GLY A 100 -3.33 -8.90 25.67
N PRO A 101 -4.25 -8.54 26.59
CA PRO A 101 -5.08 -9.50 27.31
C PRO A 101 -5.93 -10.32 26.32
N PRO A 102 -6.09 -11.65 26.49
CA PRO A 102 -6.85 -12.48 25.55
C PRO A 102 -8.29 -12.01 25.32
N LEU A 103 -8.91 -11.44 26.36
CA LEU A 103 -10.29 -10.95 26.33
C LEU A 103 -10.45 -9.66 25.51
N GLU A 104 -9.37 -8.89 25.33
CA GLU A 104 -9.36 -7.59 24.66
C GLU A 104 -8.80 -7.64 23.23
N LEU A 105 -8.29 -8.80 22.79
CA LEU A 105 -7.67 -8.99 21.48
C LEU A 105 -8.60 -8.55 20.33
N SER A 106 -9.89 -8.86 20.43
CA SER A 106 -10.91 -8.45 19.45
C SER A 106 -11.09 -6.93 19.41
N VAL A 107 -10.97 -6.25 20.55
CA VAL A 107 -11.04 -4.78 20.63
C VAL A 107 -9.79 -4.15 20.01
N LEU A 108 -8.59 -4.64 20.35
CA LEU A 108 -7.33 -4.16 19.78
C LEU A 108 -7.30 -4.31 18.25
N THR A 109 -7.77 -5.47 17.77
CA THR A 109 -7.95 -5.74 16.34
C THR A 109 -8.96 -4.78 15.74
N GLY A 110 -10.14 -4.62 16.36
CA GLY A 110 -11.19 -3.71 15.89
C GLY A 110 -10.72 -2.26 15.76
N VAL A 111 -9.98 -1.76 16.76
CA VAL A 111 -9.37 -0.41 16.73
C VAL A 111 -8.36 -0.30 15.60
N THR A 112 -7.55 -1.33 15.35
CA THR A 112 -6.58 -1.36 14.24
C THR A 112 -7.28 -1.22 12.88
N TYR A 113 -8.35 -1.98 12.64
CA TYR A 113 -9.12 -1.89 11.39
C TYR A 113 -9.85 -0.56 11.27
N ALA A 114 -10.43 -0.04 12.36
CA ALA A 114 -11.07 1.28 12.37
C ALA A 114 -10.07 2.39 12.01
N GLY A 115 -8.86 2.36 12.59
CA GLY A 115 -7.78 3.28 12.27
C GLY A 115 -7.40 3.26 10.79
N ALA A 116 -7.31 2.07 10.18
CA ALA A 116 -7.05 1.94 8.75
C ALA A 116 -8.15 2.58 7.88
N GLN A 117 -9.43 2.42 8.25
CA GLN A 117 -10.54 3.05 7.54
C GLN A 117 -10.55 4.57 7.70
N ILE A 118 -10.27 5.08 8.91
CA ILE A 118 -10.12 6.51 9.15
C ILE A 118 -9.00 7.07 8.28
N GLY A 119 -7.87 6.38 8.17
CA GLY A 119 -6.78 6.73 7.27
C GLY A 119 -7.25 6.89 5.82
N ASN A 120 -8.04 5.93 5.31
CA ASN A 120 -8.60 6.00 3.95
C ASN A 120 -9.51 7.22 3.75
N VAL A 121 -10.31 7.60 4.77
CA VAL A 121 -11.18 8.78 4.70
C VAL A 121 -10.39 10.07 4.47
N PHE A 122 -9.18 10.17 5.01
CA PHE A 122 -8.31 11.34 4.79
C PHE A 122 -7.46 11.21 3.52
N VAL A 123 -6.90 10.03 3.26
CA VAL A 123 -6.00 9.79 2.12
C VAL A 123 -6.73 9.94 0.78
N LEU A 124 -7.97 9.48 0.66
CA LEU A 124 -8.69 9.52 -0.62
C LEU A 124 -8.96 10.96 -1.10
N PRO A 125 -9.55 11.88 -0.31
CA PRO A 125 -9.69 13.28 -0.71
C PRO A 125 -8.34 13.97 -0.92
N LEU A 126 -7.36 13.71 -0.05
CA LEU A 126 -6.03 14.28 -0.18
C LEU A 126 -5.37 13.87 -1.50
N SER A 127 -5.53 12.61 -1.92
CA SER A 127 -5.03 12.12 -3.20
C SER A 127 -5.68 12.86 -4.38
N GLY A 128 -6.98 13.14 -4.32
CA GLY A 128 -7.67 13.94 -5.34
C GLY A 128 -7.15 15.37 -5.41
N PHE A 129 -6.94 16.00 -4.25
CA PHE A 129 -6.40 17.35 -4.16
C PHE A 129 -4.96 17.43 -4.69
N LEU A 130 -4.10 16.50 -4.28
CA LEU A 130 -2.71 16.40 -4.72
C LEU A 130 -2.58 16.07 -6.21
N CYS A 131 -3.47 15.25 -6.79
CA CYS A 131 -3.50 15.03 -8.23
C CYS A 131 -3.75 16.31 -9.04
N GLN A 132 -4.52 17.27 -8.50
CA GLN A 132 -4.85 18.51 -9.21
C GLN A 132 -3.84 19.63 -8.95
N TYR A 133 -3.38 19.79 -7.71
CA TYR A 133 -2.57 20.93 -7.27
C TYR A 133 -1.17 20.55 -6.76
N GLY A 134 -0.83 19.26 -6.80
CA GLY A 134 0.44 18.75 -6.31
C GLY A 134 1.62 19.08 -7.23
N PHE A 135 2.83 18.88 -6.69
CA PHE A 135 4.08 19.06 -7.42
C PHE A 135 4.40 17.87 -8.35
N ASP A 136 5.35 18.04 -9.27
CA ASP A 136 5.81 17.00 -10.22
C ASP A 136 4.71 16.44 -11.15
N GLY A 137 3.79 17.28 -11.63
CA GLY A 137 2.67 16.82 -12.48
C GLY A 137 1.48 16.29 -11.69
N GLY A 138 1.39 16.64 -10.40
CA GLY A 138 0.24 16.36 -9.53
C GLY A 138 0.26 14.96 -8.94
N TRP A 139 0.04 13.94 -9.76
CA TRP A 139 -0.13 12.56 -9.30
C TRP A 139 1.08 11.94 -8.59
N PRO A 140 2.36 12.26 -8.91
CA PRO A 140 3.52 11.69 -8.19
C PRO A 140 3.65 12.20 -6.76
N SER A 141 3.12 13.39 -6.46
CA SER A 141 3.23 14.01 -5.14
C SER A 141 2.63 13.14 -4.03
N ILE A 142 1.61 12.34 -4.36
CA ILE A 142 0.97 11.39 -3.43
C ILE A 142 1.96 10.34 -2.97
N PHE A 143 2.78 9.81 -3.89
CA PHE A 143 3.76 8.78 -3.58
C PHE A 143 4.88 9.31 -2.70
N TYR A 144 5.26 10.58 -2.87
CA TYR A 144 6.27 11.24 -2.05
C TYR A 144 5.76 11.60 -0.66
N ILE A 145 4.52 12.10 -0.55
CA ILE A 145 3.94 12.53 0.73
C ILE A 145 3.50 11.32 1.58
N LEU A 146 2.94 10.27 0.97
CA LEU A 146 2.52 9.07 1.71
C LEU A 146 3.66 8.07 1.90
N GLY A 147 4.67 8.12 1.04
CA GLY A 147 5.84 7.25 1.12
C GLY A 147 6.95 7.78 2.02
N GLY A 148 7.05 9.09 2.25
CA GLY A 148 8.04 9.72 3.14
C GLY A 148 7.54 9.83 4.58
#